data_AF-A0A318ZIX9-F1
#
_entry.id   AF-A0A318ZIX9-F1
#
_cell.length_a   1.000
_cell.length_b   1.000
_cell.length_c   1.000
_cell.angle_alpha   90.00
_cell.angle_beta   90.00
_cell.angle_gamma   90.00
#
_symmetry.space_group_name_H-M   'P 1'
#
loop_
_entity.id
_entity.type
_entity.pdbx_description
1 polymer ?
#
loop_
_entity_poly.entity_id
_entity_poly.type
_entity_poly.pdbx_seq_one_letter_code
_entity_poly.pdbx_strand_id
1 'polypeptide(L)'
;RAISEYLATKYRDDGPQLLPPMKDMEKCALSRQWASVEYSQFSPFAVQLLMRNIMRGIPCDELLALQIIKRLEDKLDVLNTILGQQPFIVGATFSLIDIFYMPMVDMLYQAG
;
A
#
# COMPACT_ATOMS: atom_id res chain seq x y z
N ARG A 1 -8.90 -4.15 -4.17
CA ARG A 1 -8.72 -2.87 -4.89
C ARG A 1 -9.95 -2.51 -5.72
N ALA A 2 -10.30 -3.21 -6.81
CA ALA A 2 -11.48 -2.88 -7.63
C ALA A 2 -12.82 -2.84 -6.85
N ILE A 3 -13.06 -3.79 -5.95
CA ILE A 3 -14.26 -3.79 -5.09
C ILE A 3 -14.27 -2.56 -4.16
N SER A 4 -13.13 -2.25 -3.55
CA SER A 4 -12.97 -1.09 -2.67
C SER A 4 -13.18 0.23 -3.41
N GLU A 5 -12.70 0.34 -4.66
CA GLU A 5 -12.95 1.49 -5.53
C GLU A 5 -14.43 1.62 -5.91
N TYR A 6 -15.10 0.50 -6.22
CA TYR A 6 -16.53 0.48 -6.49
C TYR A 6 -17.33 0.96 -5.27
N LEU A 7 -17.02 0.46 -4.07
CA LEU A 7 -17.68 0.88 -2.84
C LEU A 7 -17.45 2.36 -2.53
N ALA A 8 -16.21 2.84 -2.66
CA ALA A 8 -15.87 4.25 -2.46
C ALA A 8 -16.51 5.18 -3.49
N THR A 9 -16.79 4.69 -4.69
CA THR A 9 -17.52 5.45 -5.73
C THR A 9 -19.02 5.42 -5.49
N LYS A 10 -19.58 4.27 -5.11
CA LYS A 10 -21.01 4.08 -4.89
C LYS A 10 -21.52 4.83 -3.66
N TYR A 11 -20.74 4.85 -2.58
CA TYR A 11 -21.09 5.49 -1.31
C TYR A 11 -20.32 6.79 -1.07
N ARG A 12 -19.99 7.52 -2.13
CA ARG A 12 -19.26 8.78 -2.04
C ARG A 12 -19.99 9.84 -1.20
N ASP A 13 -21.32 9.85 -1.26
CA ASP A 13 -22.17 10.85 -0.59
C ASP A 13 -22.57 10.44 0.84
N ASP A 14 -22.34 9.18 1.21
CA ASP A 14 -22.77 8.57 2.50
C ASP A 14 -21.60 8.30 3.46
N GLY A 15 -20.43 8.90 3.23
CA GLY A 15 -19.24 8.63 4.04
C GLY A 15 -18.06 9.58 3.84
N PRO A 16 -16.92 9.30 4.51
CA PRO A 16 -15.70 10.07 4.30
C PRO A 16 -15.27 9.99 2.84
N GLN A 17 -14.87 11.12 2.26
CA GLN A 17 -14.42 11.19 0.87
C GLN A 17 -13.04 10.53 0.73
N LEU A 18 -13.06 9.23 0.44
CA LEU A 18 -11.85 8.40 0.23
C LEU A 18 -11.27 8.52 -1.18
N LEU A 19 -12.01 9.15 -2.10
CA LEU A 19 -11.58 9.40 -3.46
C LEU A 19 -11.55 10.91 -3.70
N PRO A 20 -10.53 11.43 -4.41
CA PRO A 20 -10.51 12.83 -4.78
C PRO A 20 -11.75 13.19 -5.62
N PRO A 21 -12.16 14.47 -5.61
CA PRO A 21 -13.28 14.94 -6.42
C PRO A 21 -13.03 14.56 -7.88
N MET A 22 -14.04 14.03 -8.58
CA MET A 22 -13.89 13.69 -10.01
C MET A 22 -13.52 14.90 -10.89
N LYS A 23 -13.72 16.13 -10.39
CA LYS A 23 -13.27 17.36 -11.04
C LYS A 23 -11.74 17.52 -11.03
N ASP A 24 -11.06 16.97 -10.02
CA ASP A 24 -9.59 17.02 -9.90
C ASP A 24 -8.97 15.80 -10.60
N MET A 25 -8.91 15.85 -11.94
CA MET A 25 -8.35 14.76 -12.74
C MET A 25 -6.89 14.43 -12.37
N GLU A 26 -6.10 15.42 -11.95
CA GLU A 26 -4.72 15.22 -11.51
C GLU A 26 -4.63 14.37 -10.25
N LYS A 27 -5.44 14.66 -9.23
CA LYS A 27 -5.48 13.86 -8.00
C LYS A 27 -6.03 12.46 -8.24
N CYS A 28 -7.01 12.32 -9.15
CA CYS A 28 -7.48 11.01 -9.59
C CYS A 28 -6.37 10.21 -10.27
N ALA A 29 -5.56 10.84 -11.13
CA ALA A 29 -4.44 10.20 -11.81
C ALA A 29 -3.36 9.77 -10.80
N LEU A 30 -2.97 10.66 -9.88
CA LEU A 30 -2.04 10.35 -8.80
C LEU A 30 -2.52 9.19 -7.92
N SER A 31 -3.81 9.17 -7.55
CA SER A 31 -4.40 8.08 -6.77
C SER A 31 -4.25 6.74 -7.49
N ARG A 32 -4.56 6.69 -8.79
CA ARG A 32 -4.42 5.47 -9.59
C ARG A 32 -2.97 5.05 -9.78
N GLN A 33 -2.07 6.01 -9.97
CA GLN A 33 -0.64 5.74 -10.05
C GLN A 33 -0.17 5.07 -8.76
N TRP A 34 -0.51 5.64 -7.61
CA TRP A 34 -0.15 5.06 -6.31
C TRP A 34 -0.81 3.71 -6.05
N ALA A 35 -2.07 3.50 -6.47
CA ALA A 35 -2.71 2.19 -6.42
C ALA A 35 -1.93 1.13 -7.22
N SER A 36 -1.46 1.51 -8.41
CA SER A 36 -0.66 0.63 -9.28
C SER A 36 0.73 0.36 -8.71
N VAL A 37 1.36 1.37 -8.11
CA VAL A 37 2.66 1.23 -7.43
C VAL A 37 2.51 0.29 -6.24
N GLU A 38 1.49 0.48 -5.42
CA GLU A 38 1.22 -0.39 -4.27
C GLU A 38 1.00 -1.85 -4.71
N TYR A 39 0.17 -2.07 -5.74
CA TYR A 39 -0.06 -3.39 -6.33
C TYR A 39 1.22 -4.06 -6.83
N SER A 40 2.06 -3.32 -7.56
CA SER A 40 3.16 -3.91 -8.32
C SER A 40 4.49 -3.93 -7.56
N GLN A 41 4.68 -3.00 -6.63
CA GLN A 41 5.97 -2.74 -6.00
C GLN A 41 5.97 -2.95 -4.50
N PHE A 42 4.81 -3.04 -3.83
CA PHE A 42 4.75 -3.25 -2.38
C PHE A 42 4.10 -4.60 -2.04
N SER A 43 2.92 -4.85 -2.60
CA SER A 43 2.15 -6.08 -2.39
C SER A 43 2.90 -7.40 -2.63
N PRO A 44 3.65 -7.60 -3.75
CA PRO A 44 4.30 -8.88 -3.98
C PRO A 44 5.42 -9.18 -2.98
N PHE A 45 6.14 -8.17 -2.49
CA PHE A 45 7.23 -8.36 -1.53
C PHE A 45 6.68 -8.59 -0.12
N ALA A 46 5.66 -7.83 0.28
CA ALA A 46 4.98 -8.01 1.56
C ALA A 46 4.36 -9.42 1.66
N VAL A 47 3.66 -9.87 0.62
CA VAL A 47 3.05 -11.21 0.58
C VAL A 47 4.11 -12.31 0.57
N GLN A 48 5.21 -12.16 -0.17
CA GLN A 48 6.31 -13.15 -0.15
C GLN A 48 6.95 -13.28 1.23
N LEU A 49 7.16 -12.18 1.93
CA LEU A 49 7.69 -12.19 3.29
C LEU A 49 6.69 -12.83 4.27
N LEU A 50 5.41 -12.51 4.16
CA LEU A 50 4.38 -13.06 5.02
C LEU A 50 4.12 -14.56 4.79
N MET A 51 4.06 -14.99 3.53
CA MET A 51 3.93 -16.39 3.16
C MET A 51 5.06 -17.22 3.76
N ARG A 52 6.29 -16.68 3.80
CA ARG A 52 7.42 -17.32 4.47
C ARG A 52 7.20 -17.46 5.98
N ASN A 53 6.71 -16.42 6.65
CA ASN A 53 6.45 -16.46 8.10
C ASN A 53 5.26 -17.35 8.48
N ILE A 54 4.26 -17.47 7.61
CA ILE A 54 3.09 -18.34 7.82
C ILE A 54 3.42 -19.81 7.47
N MET A 55 4.21 -20.07 6.44
CA MET A 55 4.70 -21.41 6.10
C MET A 55 5.88 -21.82 6.98
N ARG A 56 5.68 -21.84 8.30
CA ARG A 56 6.63 -22.44 9.26
C ARG A 56 6.79 -23.92 8.95
N GLY A 57 7.91 -24.31 8.35
CA GLY A 57 8.23 -25.72 8.09
C GLY A 57 8.97 -26.01 6.77
N ILE A 58 9.10 -25.03 5.88
CA ILE A 58 9.89 -25.17 4.64
C ILE A 58 11.27 -24.54 4.89
N PRO A 59 12.39 -25.26 4.65
CA PRO A 59 13.72 -24.67 4.74
C PRO A 59 13.78 -23.51 3.73
N CYS A 60 13.90 -22.30 4.25
CA CYS A 60 13.72 -21.10 3.46
C CYS A 60 15.07 -20.41 3.31
N ASP A 61 15.48 -20.11 2.08
CA ASP A 61 16.74 -19.45 1.76
C ASP A 61 16.83 -18.10 2.49
N GLU A 62 17.63 -18.02 3.56
CA GLU A 62 17.85 -16.79 4.33
C GLU A 62 18.32 -15.63 3.46
N LEU A 63 19.15 -15.93 2.44
CA LEU A 63 19.61 -14.95 1.46
C LEU A 63 18.46 -14.32 0.67
N LEU A 64 17.43 -15.09 0.32
CA LEU A 64 16.26 -14.60 -0.41
C LEU A 64 15.38 -13.72 0.49
N ALA A 65 15.24 -14.04 1.78
CA ALA A 65 14.53 -13.18 2.73
C ALA A 65 15.23 -11.83 2.87
N LEU A 66 16.56 -11.84 3.08
CA LEU A 66 17.33 -10.61 3.23
C LEU A 66 17.22 -9.73 1.99
N GLN A 67 17.22 -10.32 0.79
CA GLN A 67 17.00 -9.57 -0.45
C GLN A 67 15.60 -8.96 -0.54
N ILE A 68 14.55 -9.69 -0.11
CA ILE A 68 13.17 -9.20 -0.12
C ILE A 68 12.99 -8.09 0.93
N ILE A 69 13.53 -8.26 2.14
CA ILE A 69 13.52 -7.26 3.20
C ILE A 69 14.20 -5.98 2.71
N LYS A 70 15.41 -6.08 2.15
CA LYS A 70 16.12 -4.92 1.63
C LYS A 70 15.34 -4.18 0.54
N ARG A 71 14.72 -4.93 -0.39
CA ARG A 71 13.84 -4.32 -1.40
C ARG A 71 12.62 -3.66 -0.80
N LEU A 72 12.06 -4.23 0.28
CA LEU A 72 10.91 -3.65 0.97
C LEU A 72 11.32 -2.38 1.72
N GLU A 73 12.48 -2.36 2.38
CA GLU A 73 13.09 -1.18 3.00
C GLU A 73 13.27 -0.06 1.98
N ASP A 74 13.86 -0.34 0.81
CA ASP A 74 14.02 0.66 -0.26
C ASP A 74 12.67 1.29 -0.68
N LYS A 75 11.58 0.52 -0.67
CA LYS A 75 10.23 1.03 -0.99
C LYS A 75 9.62 1.81 0.17
N LEU A 76 9.85 1.39 1.40
CA LEU A 76 9.44 2.11 2.59
C LEU A 76 10.16 3.45 2.71
N ASP A 77 11.44 3.55 2.32
CA ASP A 77 12.18 4.82 2.28
C ASP A 77 11.58 5.82 1.29
N VAL A 78 11.10 5.33 0.14
CA VAL A 78 10.35 6.17 -0.82
C VAL A 78 9.06 6.68 -0.17
N LEU A 79 8.30 5.80 0.49
CA LEU A 79 7.08 6.20 1.20
C LEU A 79 7.38 7.20 2.33
N ASN A 80 8.48 7.02 3.07
CA ASN A 80 8.91 7.90 4.14
C ASN A 80 9.28 9.28 3.61
N THR A 81 9.96 9.35 2.46
CA THR A 81 10.29 10.61 1.78
C THR A 81 9.02 11.37 1.38
N ILE A 82 8.00 10.65 0.89
CA ILE A 82 6.73 11.25 0.47
C ILE A 82 5.93 11.70 1.69
N LEU A 83 5.79 10.84 2.69
CA LEU A 83 5.07 11.15 3.93
C LEU A 83 5.76 12.25 4.75
N GLY A 84 7.07 12.44 4.56
CA GLY A 84 7.81 13.58 5.11
C GLY A 84 7.49 14.91 4.44
N GLN A 85 6.97 14.91 3.20
CA GLN A 85 6.59 16.11 2.45
C GLN A 85 5.09 16.40 2.50
N GLN A 86 4.25 15.36 2.63
CA GLN A 86 2.80 15.45 2.64
C GLN A 86 2.19 14.45 3.62
N PRO A 87 1.07 14.78 4.30
CA PRO A 87 0.55 13.95 5.39
C PRO A 87 -0.03 12.59 4.93
N PHE A 88 -0.42 12.44 3.67
CA PHE A 88 -0.98 11.21 3.10
C PHE A 88 -0.38 10.91 1.73
N ILE A 89 -0.51 9.68 1.22
CA ILE A 89 0.16 9.25 -0.04
C ILE A 89 -0.33 10.02 -1.27
N VAL A 90 -1.59 10.45 -1.27
CA VAL A 90 -2.21 11.18 -2.40
C VAL A 90 -2.22 12.71 -2.17
N GLY A 91 -1.74 13.18 -1.02
CA GLY A 91 -1.59 14.60 -0.70
C GLY A 91 -2.06 14.97 0.70
N ALA A 92 -2.92 15.98 0.81
CA ALA A 92 -3.36 16.54 2.09
C ALA A 92 -4.53 15.78 2.75
N THR A 93 -5.17 14.85 2.04
CA THR A 93 -6.38 14.14 2.49
C THR A 93 -6.19 12.64 2.51
N PHE A 94 -6.75 12.00 3.53
CA PHE A 94 -6.80 10.56 3.65
C PHE A 94 -7.54 9.92 2.46
N SER A 95 -6.93 8.91 1.85
CA SER A 95 -7.39 8.31 0.60
C SER A 95 -7.51 6.79 0.71
N LEU A 96 -8.23 6.20 -0.24
CA LEU A 96 -8.32 4.75 -0.41
C LEU A 96 -6.94 4.07 -0.52
N ILE A 97 -5.93 4.80 -0.99
CA ILE A 97 -4.58 4.29 -1.11
C ILE A 97 -3.97 4.01 0.26
N ASP A 98 -4.12 4.92 1.22
CA ASP A 98 -3.62 4.73 2.59
C ASP A 98 -4.25 3.49 3.24
N ILE A 99 -5.52 3.20 2.92
CA ILE A 99 -6.22 1.98 3.35
C ILE A 99 -5.61 0.71 2.74
N PHE A 100 -5.11 0.74 1.51
CA PHE A 100 -4.50 -0.44 0.90
C PHE A 100 -3.16 -0.82 1.57
N TYR A 101 -2.40 0.16 2.06
CA TYR A 101 -1.15 -0.10 2.78
C TYR A 101 -1.39 -0.63 4.20
N MET A 102 -2.41 -0.13 4.91
CA MET A 102 -2.71 -0.49 6.31
C MET A 102 -2.67 -1.99 6.65
N PRO A 103 -3.45 -2.88 5.99
CA PRO A 103 -3.48 -4.28 6.36
C PRO A 103 -2.14 -4.97 6.13
N MET A 104 -1.39 -4.58 5.10
CA MET A 104 -0.08 -5.16 4.83
C MET A 104 0.98 -4.66 5.81
N VAL A 105 0.94 -3.38 6.19
CA VAL A 105 1.84 -2.84 7.22
C VAL A 105 1.56 -3.49 8.57
N ASP A 106 0.30 -3.64 8.98
CA ASP A 106 -0.05 -4.33 10.22
C ASP A 106 0.43 -5.79 10.21
N MET A 107 0.19 -6.51 9.12
CA MET A 107 0.68 -7.87 8.96
C MET A 107 2.21 -7.97 9.00
N LEU A 108 2.93 -7.01 8.40
CA LEU A 108 4.39 -6.94 8.46
C LEU A 108 4.89 -6.65 9.88
N TYR A 109 4.21 -5.74 10.59
CA TYR A 109 4.53 -5.43 11.98
C TYR A 109 4.34 -6.65 12.90
N GLN A 110 3.29 -7.43 12.69
CA GLN A 110 3.07 -8.70 13.42
C GLN A 110 4.09 -9.78 13.05
N ALA A 111 4.67 -9.71 11.85
CA ALA A 111 5.67 -10.65 11.36
C ALA A 111 7.07 -10.45 11.98
N GLY A 112 7.33 -9.32 12.64
CA GLY A 112 8.59 -9.01 13.31
C GLY A 112 9.47 -8.05 12.51
#